data_AF-A0A0F8QW29-F1
#
_entry.id   AF-A0A0F8QW29-F1
#
_cell.length_a   1.000
_cell.length_b   1.000
_cell.length_c   1.000
_cell.angle_alpha   90.00
_cell.angle_beta   90.00
_cell.angle_gamma   90.00
#
_symmetry.space_group_name_H-M   'P 1'
#
loop_
_entity.id
_entity.type
_entity.pdbx_description
1 polymer ?
#
loop_
_entity_poly.entity_id
_entity_poly.type
_entity_poly.pdbx_seq_one_letter_code
_entity_poly.pdbx_strand_id
1 'polypeptide(L)'
;MGLERLKRLLKEKEGIRLEFKEARTALPGNLFETICSMLNHDGGDIVLGVSDDGTVAGVEHAKMETMVSNLVNLSNNPQKLDPPFILFPQTYEIDGKWLIHIQVPSSSQVHKTSGIVFNRSNDGDFRVTQPQQIAEIYNRKRMHYTEGIIYPGLRFEDFKVDLFPKVRNLIRSNNPNHPWLALTDQQMLEKAGLWKRDINSTQEGYTLAAALLLGKDEVIQQLLPFFKIDALVRIEDIYRYDDREYIQTNLIEAYEQLMTFVGKHLPDKFYMEGDQRVSLRNKIFREIAANLIVHREYMNAYPCTFIIYSDRVETENANNPHGEGPIDPERFAPFPKNPTIIKFFMQLGRVDELGSGILNVNRFIKEYADGGSPQFIEGNVFKMIIPVAGEKIEGAIEGAIEGAIEGATKKVKDKLAILLKAIAENEGKKVPDYVVITKIPRSSIERYIKQLREANLIDFRDKATLIGGYYLTSKMKQKLKEKS
;
A
#
# COMPACT_ATOMS: atom_id res chain seq x y z
N MET A 1 -28.22 19.70 -8.83
CA MET A 1 -27.13 19.53 -9.81
C MET A 1 -27.49 20.32 -11.07
N GLY A 2 -26.52 20.72 -11.90
CA GLY A 2 -26.79 21.40 -13.17
C GLY A 2 -26.89 20.43 -14.36
N LEU A 3 -27.65 20.79 -15.40
CA LEU A 3 -27.83 20.02 -16.64
C LEU A 3 -26.50 19.61 -17.31
N GLU A 4 -25.45 20.43 -17.17
CA GLU A 4 -24.13 20.12 -17.72
C GLU A 4 -23.46 18.91 -17.07
N ARG A 5 -23.61 18.72 -15.75
CA ARG A 5 -23.07 17.54 -15.06
C ARG A 5 -23.78 16.28 -15.54
N LEU A 6 -25.10 16.32 -15.75
CA LEU A 6 -25.84 15.19 -16.31
C LEU A 6 -25.36 14.83 -17.72
N LYS A 7 -25.18 15.82 -18.61
CA LYS A 7 -24.65 15.61 -19.95
C LYS A 7 -23.25 14.99 -19.96
N ARG A 8 -22.44 15.25 -18.93
CA ARG A 8 -21.13 14.59 -18.77
C ARG A 8 -21.30 13.14 -18.33
N LEU A 9 -22.15 12.86 -17.34
CA LEU A 9 -22.43 11.50 -16.89
C LEU A 9 -22.93 10.61 -18.04
N LEU A 10 -23.80 11.12 -18.91
CA LEU A 10 -24.30 10.39 -20.09
C LEU A 10 -23.23 10.02 -21.12
N LYS A 11 -22.02 10.59 -21.03
CA LYS A 11 -20.87 10.22 -21.89
C LYS A 11 -19.95 9.19 -21.24
N GLU A 12 -20.14 8.93 -19.96
CA GLU A 12 -19.39 7.94 -19.21
C GLU A 12 -20.04 6.55 -19.38
N LYS A 13 -19.30 5.50 -19.05
CA LYS A 13 -19.84 4.14 -18.96
C LYS A 13 -20.29 3.86 -17.54
N GLU A 14 -21.22 2.93 -17.40
CA GLU A 14 -21.58 2.39 -16.09
C GLU A 14 -20.35 1.84 -15.36
N GLY A 15 -20.47 1.82 -14.04
CA GLY A 15 -19.45 1.26 -13.17
C GLY A 15 -19.79 1.49 -11.71
N ILE A 16 -18.77 1.58 -10.87
CA ILE A 16 -18.96 1.52 -9.42
C ILE A 16 -19.74 2.71 -8.85
N ARG A 17 -19.70 3.86 -9.52
CA ARG A 17 -20.37 5.11 -9.08
C ARG A 17 -21.43 5.64 -10.04
N LEU A 18 -21.69 4.96 -11.16
CA LEU A 18 -22.66 5.39 -12.16
C LEU A 18 -23.49 4.20 -12.62
N GLU A 19 -24.81 4.35 -12.56
CA GLU A 19 -25.78 3.37 -13.05
C GLU A 19 -26.81 4.06 -13.95
N PHE A 20 -27.09 3.46 -15.09
CA PHE A 20 -28.23 3.77 -15.94
C PHE A 20 -29.33 2.72 -15.72
N LYS A 21 -30.58 3.17 -15.70
CA LYS A 21 -31.71 2.24 -15.70
C LYS A 21 -32.80 2.73 -16.61
N GLU A 22 -33.32 1.83 -17.43
CA GLU A 22 -34.53 2.10 -18.18
C GLU A 22 -35.72 2.22 -17.23
N ALA A 23 -36.50 3.29 -17.37
CA ALA A 23 -37.67 3.51 -16.54
C ALA A 23 -38.70 4.35 -17.31
N ARG A 24 -39.62 3.71 -18.01
CA ARG A 24 -40.60 4.43 -18.84
C ARG A 24 -41.80 4.92 -18.04
N THR A 25 -42.44 4.04 -17.28
CA THR A 25 -43.73 4.32 -16.61
C THR A 25 -43.75 4.00 -15.12
N ALA A 26 -42.73 3.30 -14.61
CA ALA A 26 -42.60 2.88 -13.23
C ALA A 26 -41.12 2.79 -12.82
N LEU A 27 -40.86 2.78 -11.52
CA LEU A 27 -39.51 2.56 -10.99
C LEU A 27 -39.04 1.12 -11.29
N PRO A 28 -37.78 0.90 -11.68
CA PRO A 28 -37.22 -0.43 -11.86
C PRO A 28 -37.30 -1.26 -10.57
N GLY A 29 -37.60 -2.55 -10.69
CA GLY A 29 -37.78 -3.43 -9.52
C GLY A 29 -36.53 -3.59 -8.65
N ASN A 30 -35.35 -3.55 -9.27
CA ASN A 30 -34.03 -3.64 -8.63
C ASN A 30 -33.43 -2.29 -8.23
N LEU A 31 -34.14 -1.16 -8.43
CA LEU A 31 -33.61 0.17 -8.13
C LEU A 31 -33.11 0.30 -6.68
N PHE A 32 -33.83 -0.30 -5.74
CA PHE A 32 -33.45 -0.26 -4.32
C PHE A 32 -32.28 -1.19 -3.96
N GLU A 33 -32.00 -2.21 -4.78
CA GLU A 33 -30.78 -3.02 -4.64
C GLU A 33 -29.57 -2.15 -4.98
N THR A 34 -29.66 -1.36 -6.07
CA THR A 34 -28.65 -0.38 -6.48
C THR A 34 -28.49 0.77 -5.49
N ILE A 35 -29.59 1.33 -4.99
CA ILE A 35 -29.53 2.38 -3.94
C ILE A 35 -28.85 1.82 -2.68
N CYS A 36 -29.23 0.61 -2.26
CA CYS A 36 -28.66 -0.03 -1.08
C CYS A 36 -27.16 -0.32 -1.26
N SER A 37 -26.76 -0.85 -2.42
CA SER A 37 -25.35 -1.15 -2.73
C SER A 37 -24.50 0.13 -2.76
N MET A 38 -24.99 1.22 -3.37
CA MET A 38 -24.30 2.52 -3.42
C MET A 38 -24.23 3.18 -2.03
N LEU A 39 -25.31 3.18 -1.25
CA LEU A 39 -25.28 3.63 0.15
C LEU A 39 -24.27 2.83 0.97
N ASN A 40 -24.13 1.53 0.69
CA ASN A 40 -23.20 0.63 1.34
C ASN A 40 -21.74 0.73 0.89
N HIS A 41 -21.50 1.42 -0.22
CA HIS A 41 -20.19 1.63 -0.84
C HIS A 41 -19.87 3.13 -0.92
N ASP A 42 -19.24 3.58 -2.02
CA ASP A 42 -18.73 4.94 -2.22
C ASP A 42 -19.79 5.96 -2.67
N GLY A 43 -21.07 5.57 -2.68
CA GLY A 43 -22.14 6.33 -3.31
C GLY A 43 -21.98 6.41 -4.83
N GLY A 44 -22.82 7.23 -5.47
CA GLY A 44 -22.85 7.38 -6.91
C GLY A 44 -24.03 8.17 -7.43
N ASP A 45 -24.21 8.09 -8.74
CA ASP A 45 -25.30 8.69 -9.48
C ASP A 45 -26.09 7.57 -10.20
N ILE A 46 -27.41 7.60 -10.09
CA ILE A 46 -28.31 6.73 -10.85
C ILE A 46 -29.12 7.62 -11.79
N VAL A 47 -29.18 7.28 -13.08
CA VAL A 47 -30.00 8.01 -14.07
C VAL A 47 -31.07 7.09 -14.62
N LEU A 48 -32.34 7.43 -14.35
CA LEU A 48 -33.50 6.72 -14.86
C LEU A 48 -33.94 7.29 -16.22
N GLY A 49 -34.34 6.41 -17.12
CA GLY A 49 -34.71 6.73 -18.50
C GLY A 49 -33.55 6.62 -19.48
N VAL A 50 -32.50 5.88 -19.13
CA VAL A 50 -31.30 5.65 -19.94
C VAL A 50 -31.04 4.15 -19.97
N SER A 51 -30.72 3.60 -21.15
CA SER A 51 -30.28 2.20 -21.28
C SER A 51 -28.81 2.05 -20.88
N ASP A 52 -28.39 0.82 -20.62
CA ASP A 52 -27.05 0.46 -20.15
C ASP A 52 -25.93 0.96 -21.11
N ASP A 53 -26.23 1.12 -22.40
CA ASP A 53 -25.31 1.66 -23.42
C ASP A 53 -25.21 3.20 -23.43
N GLY A 54 -25.94 3.89 -22.54
CA GLY A 54 -26.01 5.35 -22.45
C GLY A 54 -27.08 5.98 -23.36
N THR A 55 -27.87 5.19 -24.10
CA THR A 55 -28.92 5.72 -24.97
C THR A 55 -30.08 6.29 -24.14
N VAL A 56 -30.43 7.56 -24.40
CA VAL A 56 -31.53 8.26 -23.70
C VAL A 56 -32.88 7.73 -24.23
N ALA A 57 -33.57 6.91 -23.44
CA ALA A 57 -34.90 6.38 -23.74
C ALA A 57 -36.02 7.32 -23.24
N GLY A 58 -35.82 7.94 -22.09
CA GLY A 58 -36.75 8.86 -21.43
C GLY A 58 -37.78 8.18 -20.52
N VAL A 59 -38.25 8.94 -19.54
CA VAL A 59 -39.38 8.67 -18.66
C VAL A 59 -40.61 9.37 -19.24
N GLU A 60 -41.78 8.74 -19.16
CA GLU A 60 -43.04 9.38 -19.56
C GLU A 60 -43.39 10.55 -18.62
N HIS A 61 -43.54 11.75 -19.18
CA HIS A 61 -43.79 12.97 -18.40
C HIS A 61 -45.00 12.82 -17.46
N ALA A 62 -46.08 12.18 -17.92
CA ALA A 62 -47.29 11.95 -17.13
C ALA A 62 -47.10 11.02 -15.91
N LYS A 63 -46.02 10.23 -15.87
CA LYS A 63 -45.69 9.31 -14.76
C LYS A 63 -44.57 9.81 -13.87
N MET A 64 -43.85 10.84 -14.29
CA MET A 64 -42.66 11.34 -13.63
C MET A 64 -42.90 11.74 -12.18
N GLU A 65 -43.89 12.60 -11.91
CA GLU A 65 -44.19 13.06 -10.55
C GLU A 65 -44.55 11.89 -9.63
N THR A 66 -45.32 10.92 -10.14
CA THR A 66 -45.65 9.70 -9.40
C THR A 66 -44.42 8.86 -9.10
N MET A 67 -43.51 8.70 -10.07
CA MET A 67 -42.26 7.95 -9.88
C MET A 67 -41.34 8.64 -8.85
N VAL A 68 -41.20 9.96 -8.93
CA VAL A 68 -40.45 10.77 -7.96
C VAL A 68 -41.05 10.62 -6.56
N SER A 69 -42.37 10.77 -6.41
CA SER A 69 -43.05 10.61 -5.14
C SER A 69 -42.89 9.19 -4.56
N ASN A 70 -43.06 8.17 -5.40
CA ASN A 70 -42.86 6.78 -5.00
C ASN A 70 -41.42 6.52 -4.55
N LEU A 71 -40.43 7.07 -5.23
CA LEU A 71 -39.02 6.92 -4.87
C LEU A 71 -38.76 7.51 -3.47
N VAL A 72 -39.21 8.74 -3.24
CA VAL A 72 -39.04 9.43 -1.95
C VAL A 72 -39.72 8.64 -0.83
N ASN A 73 -40.97 8.22 -1.04
CA ASN A 73 -41.74 7.44 -0.06
C ASN A 73 -41.07 6.10 0.28
N LEU A 74 -40.60 5.37 -0.73
CA LEU A 74 -39.92 4.09 -0.54
C LEU A 74 -38.54 4.27 0.13
N SER A 75 -37.82 5.36 -0.18
CA SER A 75 -36.52 5.68 0.44
C SER A 75 -36.63 6.00 1.93
N ASN A 76 -37.79 6.50 2.36
CA ASN A 76 -38.11 6.78 3.75
C ASN A 76 -38.84 5.61 4.46
N ASN A 77 -39.03 4.46 3.81
CA ASN A 77 -39.73 3.32 4.37
C ASN A 77 -38.75 2.28 4.94
N PRO A 78 -38.68 2.06 6.28
CA PRO A 78 -37.80 1.08 6.91
C PRO A 78 -37.97 -0.36 6.42
N GLN A 79 -39.15 -0.74 5.92
CA GLN A 79 -39.35 -2.07 5.37
C GLN A 79 -38.70 -2.24 3.99
N LYS A 80 -38.51 -1.13 3.26
CA LYS A 80 -37.89 -1.13 1.93
C LYS A 80 -36.41 -0.80 1.99
N LEU A 81 -36.00 0.15 2.83
CA LEU A 81 -34.62 0.56 3.04
C LEU A 81 -34.38 0.78 4.54
N ASP A 82 -33.50 -0.02 5.14
CA ASP A 82 -33.21 -0.03 6.59
C ASP A 82 -31.72 0.15 6.86
N PRO A 83 -31.29 1.21 7.58
CA PRO A 83 -32.11 2.32 8.02
C PRO A 83 -32.64 3.15 6.83
N PRO A 84 -33.76 3.88 6.95
CA PRO A 84 -34.23 4.75 5.87
C PRO A 84 -33.20 5.82 5.50
N PHE A 85 -33.16 6.18 4.21
CA PHE A 85 -32.32 7.28 3.72
C PHE A 85 -33.11 8.11 2.71
N ILE A 86 -33.46 9.34 3.08
CA ILE A 86 -34.24 10.23 2.21
C ILE A 86 -33.40 10.65 1.00
N LEU A 87 -33.87 10.30 -0.20
CA LEU A 87 -33.23 10.69 -1.46
C LEU A 87 -33.92 11.91 -2.07
N PHE A 88 -33.15 12.69 -2.83
CA PHE A 88 -33.59 13.92 -3.48
C PHE A 88 -33.47 13.80 -5.01
N PRO A 89 -34.38 13.04 -5.67
CA PRO A 89 -34.38 12.92 -7.13
C PRO A 89 -34.57 14.28 -7.80
N GLN A 90 -33.87 14.49 -8.92
CA GLN A 90 -33.95 15.68 -9.75
C GLN A 90 -34.35 15.29 -11.17
N THR A 91 -35.24 16.06 -11.76
CA THR A 91 -35.74 15.81 -13.12
C THR A 91 -35.07 16.72 -14.12
N TYR A 92 -34.77 16.19 -15.30
CA TYR A 92 -34.11 16.93 -16.37
C TYR A 92 -34.75 16.59 -17.70
N GLU A 93 -34.84 17.57 -18.59
CA GLU A 93 -35.26 17.38 -19.97
C GLU A 93 -34.04 17.48 -20.90
N ILE A 94 -33.86 16.49 -21.77
CA ILE A 94 -32.83 16.46 -22.81
C ILE A 94 -33.50 16.02 -24.10
N ASP A 95 -33.45 16.87 -25.14
CA ASP A 95 -33.98 16.59 -26.48
C ASP A 95 -35.44 16.09 -26.47
N GLY A 96 -36.28 16.69 -25.63
CA GLY A 96 -37.70 16.34 -25.47
C GLY A 96 -37.97 15.06 -24.67
N LYS A 97 -36.93 14.43 -24.11
CA LYS A 97 -37.02 13.25 -23.25
C LYS A 97 -36.69 13.62 -21.81
N TRP A 98 -37.47 13.09 -20.89
CA TRP A 98 -37.29 13.37 -19.47
C TRP A 98 -36.48 12.30 -18.77
N LEU A 99 -35.65 12.69 -17.82
CA LEU A 99 -34.81 11.82 -17.03
C LEU A 99 -35.00 12.12 -15.55
N ILE A 100 -34.87 11.10 -14.70
CA ILE A 100 -34.81 11.26 -13.24
C ILE A 100 -33.40 10.88 -12.80
N HIS A 101 -32.67 11.84 -12.26
CA HIS A 101 -31.35 11.63 -11.68
C HIS A 101 -31.46 11.54 -10.16
N ILE A 102 -30.78 10.55 -9.59
CA ILE A 102 -30.74 10.28 -8.17
C ILE A 102 -29.27 10.29 -7.76
N GLN A 103 -28.91 11.23 -6.89
CA GLN A 103 -27.60 11.21 -6.25
C GLN A 103 -27.69 10.38 -4.96
N VAL A 104 -26.94 9.28 -4.89
CA VAL A 104 -26.90 8.40 -3.73
C VAL A 104 -25.56 8.63 -3.01
N PRO A 105 -25.55 9.11 -1.76
CA PRO A 105 -24.29 9.30 -1.05
C PRO A 105 -23.73 7.98 -0.52
N SER A 106 -22.46 7.98 -0.11
CA SER A 106 -21.96 6.95 0.81
C SER A 106 -22.55 7.20 2.20
N SER A 107 -23.24 6.21 2.76
CA SER A 107 -23.80 6.33 4.12
C SER A 107 -22.80 5.91 5.20
N SER A 108 -22.91 6.52 6.38
CA SER A 108 -22.19 6.09 7.59
C SER A 108 -22.82 4.88 8.29
N GLN A 109 -23.93 4.36 7.78
CA GLN A 109 -24.63 3.19 8.32
C GLN A 109 -24.71 2.09 7.27
N VAL A 110 -24.78 0.82 7.70
CA VAL A 110 -25.04 -0.29 6.78
C VAL A 110 -26.54 -0.34 6.51
N HIS A 111 -26.89 -0.22 5.23
CA HIS A 111 -28.23 -0.29 4.70
C HIS A 111 -28.58 -1.70 4.27
N LYS A 112 -29.86 -2.02 4.33
CA LYS A 112 -30.47 -3.24 3.82
C LYS A 112 -31.67 -2.84 2.98
N THR A 113 -31.91 -3.54 1.88
CA THR A 113 -33.19 -3.49 1.21
C THR A 113 -33.90 -4.83 1.32
N SER A 114 -35.16 -4.81 1.74
CA SER A 114 -35.94 -6.04 2.01
C SER A 114 -35.20 -7.03 2.92
N GLY A 115 -34.48 -6.52 3.92
CA GLY A 115 -33.73 -7.31 4.91
C GLY A 115 -32.36 -7.82 4.45
N ILE A 116 -31.95 -7.57 3.21
CA ILE A 116 -30.69 -8.06 2.63
C ILE A 116 -29.69 -6.91 2.49
N VAL A 117 -28.43 -7.16 2.89
CA VAL A 117 -27.31 -6.24 2.65
C VAL A 117 -26.84 -6.42 1.21
N PHE A 118 -26.73 -5.33 0.46
CA PHE A 118 -26.10 -5.32 -0.86
C PHE A 118 -24.79 -4.54 -0.79
N ASN A 119 -23.79 -4.93 -1.58
CA ASN A 119 -22.55 -4.20 -1.78
C ASN A 119 -22.25 -4.15 -3.29
N ARG A 120 -21.46 -3.18 -3.70
CA ARG A 120 -21.21 -2.90 -5.12
C ARG A 120 -19.83 -3.40 -5.54
N SER A 121 -19.75 -3.94 -6.76
CA SER A 121 -18.48 -4.27 -7.42
C SER A 121 -18.66 -4.09 -8.93
N ASN A 122 -17.79 -3.30 -9.56
CA ASN A 122 -18.01 -2.80 -10.92
C ASN A 122 -19.42 -2.16 -11.06
N ASP A 123 -20.22 -2.59 -12.03
CA ASP A 123 -21.61 -2.21 -12.27
C ASP A 123 -22.63 -3.09 -11.52
N GLY A 124 -22.18 -4.16 -10.83
CA GLY A 124 -23.06 -5.15 -10.22
C GLY A 124 -23.48 -4.84 -8.77
N ASP A 125 -24.73 -5.19 -8.45
CA ASP A 125 -25.29 -5.17 -7.10
C ASP A 125 -25.29 -6.57 -6.48
N PHE A 126 -24.37 -6.83 -5.55
CA PHE A 126 -24.16 -8.16 -4.99
C PHE A 126 -24.80 -8.31 -3.62
N ARG A 127 -25.57 -9.39 -3.43
CA ARG A 127 -26.10 -9.79 -2.14
C ARG A 127 -24.96 -10.25 -1.23
N VAL A 128 -24.86 -9.65 -0.05
CA VAL A 128 -23.86 -10.02 0.96
C VAL A 128 -24.55 -10.76 2.09
N THR A 129 -24.34 -12.07 2.14
CA THR A 129 -24.96 -12.98 3.13
C THR A 129 -23.98 -13.47 4.18
N GLN A 130 -22.68 -13.43 3.89
CA GLN A 130 -21.64 -13.93 4.79
C GLN A 130 -21.43 -12.97 5.96
N PRO A 131 -21.51 -13.43 7.24
CA PRO A 131 -21.35 -12.56 8.40
C PRO A 131 -20.04 -11.78 8.42
N GLN A 132 -18.94 -12.36 7.94
CA GLN A 132 -17.62 -11.72 7.87
C GLN A 132 -17.64 -10.52 6.91
N GLN A 133 -18.19 -10.69 5.70
CA GLN A 133 -18.30 -9.61 4.72
C GLN A 133 -19.26 -8.52 5.19
N ILE A 134 -20.34 -8.88 5.88
CA ILE A 134 -21.25 -7.91 6.50
C ILE A 134 -20.50 -7.10 7.57
N ALA A 135 -19.72 -7.77 8.42
CA ALA A 135 -18.91 -7.12 9.45
C ALA A 135 -17.86 -6.17 8.84
N GLU A 136 -17.25 -6.52 7.71
CA GLU A 136 -16.36 -5.63 6.95
C GLU A 136 -17.08 -4.34 6.53
N ILE A 137 -18.31 -4.42 6.00
CA ILE A 137 -19.09 -3.22 5.63
C ILE A 137 -19.40 -2.37 6.87
N TYR A 138 -19.79 -2.98 8.00
CA TYR A 138 -19.99 -2.26 9.25
C TYR A 138 -18.71 -1.56 9.73
N ASN A 139 -17.56 -2.22 9.62
CA ASN A 139 -16.28 -1.67 10.03
C ASN A 139 -15.85 -0.49 9.12
N ARG A 140 -16.00 -0.61 7.80
CA ARG A 140 -15.74 0.49 6.86
C ARG A 140 -16.57 1.74 7.17
N LYS A 141 -17.80 1.53 7.64
CA LYS A 141 -18.76 2.60 7.91
C LYS A 141 -18.72 3.14 9.33
N ARG A 142 -18.05 2.46 10.26
CA ARG A 142 -17.86 2.98 11.61
C ARG A 142 -17.01 4.25 11.52
N MET A 143 -17.59 5.38 11.94
CA MET A 143 -16.85 6.60 12.28
C MET A 143 -15.92 6.43 13.51
N HIS A 144 -15.82 5.21 14.04
CA HIS A 144 -14.96 4.85 15.16
C HIS A 144 -13.83 3.96 14.64
N TYR A 145 -12.63 4.51 14.63
CA TYR A 145 -11.43 3.76 14.33
C TYR A 145 -11.20 2.68 15.40
N THR A 146 -10.87 1.45 14.98
CA THR A 146 -10.82 0.27 15.84
C THR A 146 -9.73 0.36 16.91
N GLU A 147 -8.65 1.10 16.66
CA GLU A 147 -7.61 1.38 17.63
C GLU A 147 -8.11 2.22 18.83
N GLY A 148 -9.26 2.89 18.66
CA GLY A 148 -9.91 3.67 19.71
C GLY A 148 -10.81 2.88 20.66
N ILE A 149 -11.04 1.58 20.43
CA ILE A 149 -11.87 0.73 21.31
C ILE A 149 -11.30 0.72 22.73
N ILE A 150 -12.14 1.04 23.72
CA ILE A 150 -11.78 1.01 25.14
C ILE A 150 -11.88 -0.42 25.67
N TYR A 151 -10.83 -0.88 26.36
CA TYR A 151 -10.80 -2.15 27.09
C TYR A 151 -10.78 -1.85 28.60
N PRO A 152 -11.95 -1.85 29.29
CA PRO A 152 -12.03 -1.49 30.71
C PRO A 152 -11.28 -2.43 31.65
N GLY A 153 -10.88 -3.62 31.19
CA GLY A 153 -10.07 -4.57 31.94
C GLY A 153 -8.57 -4.27 31.90
N LEU A 154 -8.08 -3.52 30.90
CA LEU A 154 -6.65 -3.25 30.72
C LEU A 154 -6.14 -2.30 31.81
N ARG A 155 -4.96 -2.57 32.36
CA ARG A 155 -4.32 -1.82 33.45
C ARG A 155 -2.93 -1.36 33.04
N PHE A 156 -2.36 -0.41 33.78
CA PHE A 156 -1.01 0.10 33.48
C PHE A 156 0.06 -0.99 33.58
N GLU A 157 -0.14 -1.98 34.47
CA GLU A 157 0.75 -3.13 34.64
C GLU A 157 0.76 -4.10 33.46
N ASP A 158 -0.22 -4.00 32.55
CA ASP A 158 -0.26 -4.76 31.30
C ASP A 158 0.68 -4.19 30.24
N PHE A 159 1.28 -3.02 30.51
CA PHE A 159 2.25 -2.38 29.63
C PHE A 159 3.69 -2.73 30.00
N LYS A 160 4.54 -2.66 28.98
CA LYS A 160 5.98 -2.82 29.08
C LYS A 160 6.62 -1.52 29.55
N VAL A 161 6.79 -1.39 30.87
CA VAL A 161 7.19 -0.14 31.55
C VAL A 161 8.56 0.39 31.07
N ASP A 162 9.48 -0.50 30.69
CA ASP A 162 10.79 -0.16 30.13
C ASP A 162 10.73 0.53 28.75
N LEU A 163 9.58 0.51 28.06
CA LEU A 163 9.39 1.30 26.84
C LEU A 163 9.21 2.80 27.10
N PHE A 164 8.75 3.22 28.27
CA PHE A 164 8.45 4.64 28.52
C PHE A 164 9.70 5.53 28.45
N PRO A 165 10.85 5.17 29.06
CA PRO A 165 12.10 5.92 28.87
C PRO A 165 12.53 6.02 27.41
N LYS A 166 12.37 4.92 26.65
CA LYS A 166 12.69 4.86 25.22
C LYS A 166 11.79 5.78 24.40
N VAL A 167 10.48 5.73 24.62
CA VAL A 167 9.50 6.65 24.03
C VAL A 167 9.89 8.10 24.28
N ARG A 168 10.24 8.45 25.52
CA ARG A 168 10.69 9.82 25.85
C ARG A 168 11.97 10.20 25.13
N ASN A 169 12.92 9.29 24.98
CA ASN A 169 14.16 9.56 24.24
C ASN A 169 13.89 9.78 22.74
N LEU A 170 13.00 8.98 22.13
CA LEU A 170 12.58 9.16 20.73
C LEU A 170 11.89 10.52 20.53
N ILE A 171 10.95 10.86 21.40
CA ILE A 171 10.26 12.16 21.37
C ILE A 171 11.28 13.30 21.51
N ARG A 172 12.23 13.20 22.46
CA ARG A 172 13.27 14.23 22.68
C ARG A 172 14.19 14.38 21.48
N SER A 173 14.54 13.28 20.82
CA SER A 173 15.38 13.31 19.61
C SER A 173 14.66 13.96 18.43
N ASN A 174 13.33 13.81 18.35
CA ASN A 174 12.51 14.42 17.32
C ASN A 174 12.23 15.91 17.61
N ASN A 175 11.82 16.21 18.85
CA ASN A 175 11.56 17.56 19.33
C ASN A 175 11.97 17.69 20.81
N PRO A 176 13.14 18.32 21.09
CA PRO A 176 13.63 18.50 22.46
C PRO A 176 12.70 19.31 23.38
N ASN A 177 11.86 20.16 22.81
CA ASN A 177 10.92 21.04 23.54
C ASN A 177 9.50 20.46 23.58
N HIS A 178 9.32 19.17 23.29
CA HIS A 178 8.01 18.56 23.19
C HIS A 178 7.26 18.56 24.55
N PRO A 179 5.98 19.02 24.61
CA PRO A 179 5.25 19.14 25.87
C PRO A 179 5.11 17.83 26.66
N TRP A 180 5.06 16.67 25.97
CA TRP A 180 4.93 15.38 26.65
C TRP A 180 6.13 15.03 27.54
N LEU A 181 7.30 15.63 27.31
CA LEU A 181 8.50 15.36 28.10
C LEU A 181 8.35 15.79 29.56
N ALA A 182 7.48 16.77 29.84
CA ALA A 182 7.18 17.25 31.19
C ALA A 182 5.98 16.53 31.86
N LEU A 183 5.22 15.73 31.10
CA LEU A 183 4.04 15.02 31.62
C LEU A 183 4.43 13.75 32.38
N THR A 184 3.61 13.33 33.33
CA THR A 184 3.67 11.96 33.85
C THR A 184 3.29 10.95 32.77
N ASP A 185 3.59 9.67 32.98
CA ASP A 185 3.25 8.63 32.01
C ASP A 185 1.74 8.54 31.78
N GLN A 186 0.94 8.58 32.85
CA GLN A 186 -0.52 8.62 32.73
C GLN A 186 -1.02 9.82 31.91
N GLN A 187 -0.53 11.03 32.21
CA GLN A 187 -0.92 12.24 31.47
C GLN A 187 -0.52 12.16 29.99
N MET A 188 0.64 11.58 29.69
CA MET A 188 1.07 11.34 28.31
C MET A 188 0.12 10.37 27.59
N LEU A 189 -0.25 9.26 28.24
CA LEU A 189 -1.19 8.27 27.67
C LEU A 189 -2.56 8.90 27.38
N GLU A 190 -3.09 9.73 28.29
CA GLU A 190 -4.34 10.47 28.08
C GLU A 190 -4.24 11.45 26.90
N LYS A 191 -3.17 12.26 26.83
CA LYS A 191 -2.97 13.24 25.73
C LYS A 191 -2.70 12.57 24.38
N ALA A 192 -2.10 11.39 24.40
CA ALA A 192 -1.91 10.55 23.22
C ALA A 192 -3.21 9.89 22.75
N GLY A 193 -4.26 9.87 23.58
CA GLY A 193 -5.51 9.15 23.29
C GLY A 193 -5.41 7.64 23.53
N LEU A 194 -4.39 7.21 24.29
CA LEU A 194 -4.19 5.81 24.68
C LEU A 194 -5.04 5.43 25.89
N TRP A 195 -5.40 6.40 26.73
CA TRP A 195 -6.47 6.28 27.71
C TRP A 195 -7.60 7.26 27.35
N LYS A 196 -8.86 6.81 27.44
CA LYS A 196 -10.03 7.63 27.13
C LYS A 196 -11.14 7.39 28.14
N ARG A 197 -11.94 8.43 28.37
CA ARG A 197 -13.29 8.35 28.92
C ARG A 197 -14.27 8.68 27.80
N ASP A 198 -15.16 7.77 27.50
CA ASP A 198 -16.26 8.04 26.57
C ASP A 198 -17.21 9.06 27.21
N ILE A 199 -17.55 10.11 26.47
CA ILE A 199 -18.42 11.19 26.97
C ILE A 199 -19.89 10.77 26.88
N ASN A 200 -20.21 9.86 25.96
CA ASN A 200 -21.57 9.39 25.71
C ASN A 200 -21.93 8.16 26.55
N SER A 201 -20.96 7.57 27.25
CA SER A 201 -21.17 6.42 28.14
C SER A 201 -20.40 6.57 29.45
N THR A 202 -20.54 5.59 30.35
CA THR A 202 -19.75 5.53 31.59
C THR A 202 -18.44 4.75 31.39
N GLN A 203 -18.08 4.39 30.16
CA GLN A 203 -16.89 3.60 29.89
C GLN A 203 -15.64 4.49 29.89
N GLU A 204 -14.62 4.03 30.61
CA GLU A 204 -13.27 4.59 30.57
C GLU A 204 -12.24 3.48 30.65
N GLY A 205 -11.04 3.76 30.17
CA GLY A 205 -9.94 2.82 30.20
C GLY A 205 -8.94 3.03 29.08
N TYR A 206 -8.00 2.11 29.01
CA TYR A 206 -7.01 2.09 27.93
C TYR A 206 -7.62 1.56 26.64
N THR A 207 -7.11 2.07 25.53
CA THR A 207 -7.58 1.74 24.18
C THR A 207 -6.82 0.56 23.59
N LEU A 208 -7.34 -0.01 22.50
CA LEU A 208 -6.60 -0.98 21.69
C LEU A 208 -5.24 -0.44 21.25
N ALA A 209 -5.16 0.83 20.87
CA ALA A 209 -3.90 1.49 20.52
C ALA A 209 -2.89 1.43 21.66
N ALA A 210 -3.32 1.57 22.91
CA ALA A 210 -2.43 1.47 24.07
C ALA A 210 -1.82 0.08 24.20
N ALA A 211 -2.65 -0.95 24.07
CA ALA A 211 -2.19 -2.34 24.08
C ALA A 211 -1.21 -2.62 22.93
N LEU A 212 -1.56 -2.19 21.70
CA LEU A 212 -0.70 -2.40 20.54
C LEU A 212 0.64 -1.66 20.65
N LEU A 213 0.65 -0.40 21.13
CA LEU A 213 1.86 0.41 21.19
C LEU A 213 2.77 0.08 22.36
N LEU A 214 2.21 -0.30 23.52
CA LEU A 214 2.94 -0.36 24.78
C LEU A 214 2.68 -1.66 25.58
N GLY A 215 1.76 -2.51 25.13
CA GLY A 215 1.41 -3.76 25.81
C GLY A 215 2.56 -4.76 25.84
N LYS A 216 2.53 -5.62 26.85
CA LYS A 216 3.32 -6.84 26.85
C LYS A 216 2.82 -7.79 25.77
N ASP A 217 3.71 -8.64 25.26
CA ASP A 217 3.40 -9.53 24.13
C ASP A 217 2.21 -10.45 24.45
N GLU A 218 2.14 -10.99 25.67
CA GLU A 218 1.03 -11.84 26.12
C GLU A 218 -0.31 -11.11 26.17
N VAL A 219 -0.31 -9.82 26.49
CA VAL A 219 -1.53 -8.99 26.53
C VAL A 219 -2.03 -8.73 25.12
N ILE A 220 -1.11 -8.41 24.20
CA ILE A 220 -1.44 -8.23 22.78
C ILE A 220 -2.03 -9.53 22.22
N GLN A 221 -1.43 -10.69 22.51
CA GLN A 221 -1.93 -11.99 22.06
C GLN A 221 -3.28 -12.37 22.70
N GLN A 222 -3.57 -11.95 23.93
CA GLN A 222 -4.89 -12.16 24.54
C GLN A 222 -5.99 -11.35 23.82
N LEU A 223 -5.70 -10.10 23.47
CA LEU A 223 -6.64 -9.23 22.74
C LEU A 223 -6.76 -9.60 21.26
N LEU A 224 -5.64 -10.02 20.66
CA LEU A 224 -5.48 -10.30 19.24
C LEU A 224 -4.64 -11.57 19.04
N PRO A 225 -5.23 -12.78 19.17
CA PRO A 225 -4.50 -14.05 19.05
C PRO A 225 -3.87 -14.30 17.67
N PHE A 226 -4.31 -13.55 16.66
CA PHE A 226 -3.78 -13.60 15.30
C PHE A 226 -2.73 -12.51 15.02
N PHE A 227 -2.40 -11.66 16.01
CA PHE A 227 -1.42 -10.60 15.83
C PHE A 227 -0.03 -11.18 15.57
N LYS A 228 0.48 -10.86 14.38
CA LYS A 228 1.82 -11.19 13.92
C LYS A 228 2.21 -10.32 12.73
N ILE A 229 3.50 -10.18 12.50
CA ILE A 229 4.10 -9.72 11.24
C ILE A 229 5.12 -10.78 10.82
N ASP A 230 4.94 -11.31 9.63
CA ASP A 230 5.82 -12.30 9.03
C ASP A 230 6.83 -11.58 8.12
N ALA A 231 8.06 -11.38 8.61
CA ALA A 231 9.17 -10.83 7.84
C ALA A 231 9.99 -11.98 7.23
N LEU A 232 10.14 -12.01 5.91
CA LEU A 232 10.67 -13.16 5.16
C LEU A 232 11.70 -12.71 4.13
N VAL A 233 12.71 -13.55 3.89
CA VAL A 233 13.58 -13.48 2.70
C VAL A 233 13.26 -14.67 1.80
N ARG A 234 13.02 -14.41 0.52
CA ARG A 234 12.67 -15.41 -0.51
C ARG A 234 13.44 -15.12 -1.81
N ILE A 235 14.76 -15.17 -1.70
CA ILE A 235 15.70 -14.95 -2.80
C ILE A 235 16.08 -16.28 -3.46
N GLU A 236 16.47 -17.28 -2.68
CA GLU A 236 16.89 -18.60 -3.21
C GLU A 236 15.75 -19.62 -3.10
N ASP A 237 15.21 -19.83 -1.89
CA ASP A 237 14.04 -20.67 -1.67
C ASP A 237 12.75 -19.84 -1.64
N ILE A 238 12.18 -19.64 -2.84
CA ILE A 238 10.95 -18.87 -3.05
C ILE A 238 9.73 -19.55 -2.39
N TYR A 239 9.75 -20.87 -2.22
CA TYR A 239 8.61 -21.64 -1.68
C TYR A 239 8.61 -21.70 -0.15
N ARG A 240 9.78 -21.76 0.48
CA ARG A 240 9.93 -21.66 1.93
C ARG A 240 10.31 -20.24 2.32
N TYR A 241 11.59 -20.03 2.59
CA TYR A 241 12.26 -18.78 2.93
C TYR A 241 13.75 -19.07 3.18
N ASP A 242 14.61 -18.10 2.92
CA ASP A 242 16.04 -18.14 3.28
C ASP A 242 16.24 -17.69 4.73
N ASP A 243 15.43 -16.73 5.19
CA ASP A 243 15.36 -16.26 6.56
C ASP A 243 13.92 -15.83 6.90
N ARG A 244 13.55 -15.93 8.17
CA ARG A 244 12.24 -15.51 8.65
C ARG A 244 12.35 -14.96 10.07
N GLU A 245 11.81 -13.77 10.27
CA GLU A 245 11.61 -13.18 11.58
C GLU A 245 10.11 -13.12 11.88
N TYR A 246 9.73 -13.69 13.02
CA TYR A 246 8.33 -13.79 13.45
C TYR A 246 8.06 -12.77 14.56
N ILE A 247 7.41 -11.67 14.20
CA ILE A 247 7.27 -10.49 15.08
C ILE A 247 5.88 -10.50 15.70
N GLN A 248 5.81 -10.64 17.03
CA GLN A 248 4.56 -10.68 17.81
C GLN A 248 4.53 -9.73 19.01
N THR A 249 5.34 -8.67 18.94
CA THR A 249 5.50 -7.68 20.00
C THR A 249 4.78 -6.36 19.71
N ASN A 250 4.82 -5.44 20.65
CA ASN A 250 4.25 -4.09 20.51
C ASN A 250 4.81 -3.34 19.30
N LEU A 251 4.04 -2.38 18.78
CA LEU A 251 4.33 -1.71 17.51
C LEU A 251 5.64 -0.92 17.54
N ILE A 252 6.09 -0.44 18.70
CA ILE A 252 7.35 0.30 18.83
C ILE A 252 8.54 -0.63 18.59
N GLU A 253 8.54 -1.80 19.22
CA GLU A 253 9.60 -2.80 19.05
C GLU A 253 9.47 -3.54 17.71
N ALA A 254 8.25 -3.80 17.24
CA ALA A 254 8.01 -4.40 15.92
C ALA A 254 8.60 -3.55 14.79
N TYR A 255 8.46 -2.23 14.88
CA TYR A 255 9.10 -1.30 13.95
C TYR A 255 10.62 -1.42 13.94
N GLU A 256 11.25 -1.55 15.12
CA GLU A 256 12.70 -1.69 15.22
C GLU A 256 13.20 -3.05 14.72
N GLN A 257 12.46 -4.12 14.99
CA GLN A 257 12.74 -5.45 14.43
C GLN A 257 12.66 -5.42 12.90
N LEU A 258 11.63 -4.82 12.31
CA LEU A 258 11.55 -4.63 10.86
C LEU A 258 12.73 -3.82 10.30
N MET A 259 13.11 -2.71 10.95
CA MET A 259 14.25 -1.92 10.49
C MET A 259 15.60 -2.66 10.64
N THR A 260 15.73 -3.51 11.65
CA THR A 260 16.89 -4.38 11.83
C THR A 260 16.94 -5.46 10.74
N PHE A 261 15.80 -6.07 10.42
CA PHE A 261 15.65 -7.04 9.33
C PHE A 261 16.00 -6.41 7.97
N VAL A 262 15.51 -5.19 7.71
CA VAL A 262 15.89 -4.39 6.54
C VAL A 262 17.40 -4.15 6.49
N GLY A 263 18.00 -3.71 7.60
CA GLY A 263 19.44 -3.45 7.67
C GLY A 263 20.30 -4.70 7.43
N LYS A 264 19.78 -5.88 7.81
CA LYS A 264 20.45 -7.18 7.64
C LYS A 264 20.41 -7.69 6.19
N HIS A 265 19.31 -7.46 5.48
CA HIS A 265 19.05 -8.12 4.20
C HIS A 265 19.04 -7.21 2.98
N LEU A 266 18.89 -5.89 3.17
CA LEU A 266 18.85 -4.94 2.06
C LEU A 266 20.13 -4.13 1.98
N PRO A 267 20.61 -3.88 0.76
CA PRO A 267 21.81 -3.10 0.55
C PRO A 267 21.62 -1.62 0.85
N ASP A 268 22.72 -0.90 1.04
CA ASP A 268 22.68 0.57 1.20
C ASP A 268 23.67 1.24 0.27
N LYS A 269 23.16 1.65 -0.89
CA LYS A 269 23.95 2.37 -1.89
C LYS A 269 24.51 3.65 -1.30
N PHE A 270 25.75 3.97 -1.67
CA PHE A 270 26.37 5.25 -1.31
C PHE A 270 25.60 6.39 -2.00
N TYR A 271 25.04 7.29 -1.22
CA TYR A 271 24.30 8.44 -1.72
C TYR A 271 24.60 9.68 -0.86
N MET A 272 24.71 10.83 -1.53
CA MET A 272 24.97 12.13 -0.92
C MET A 272 23.80 13.07 -1.20
N GLU A 273 23.28 13.70 -0.15
CA GLU A 273 22.32 14.80 -0.28
C GLU A 273 23.04 16.08 0.16
N GLY A 274 23.48 16.89 -0.81
CA GLY A 274 24.41 17.99 -0.54
C GLY A 274 25.78 17.47 -0.11
N ASP A 275 26.24 17.89 1.07
CA ASP A 275 27.50 17.48 1.70
C ASP A 275 27.35 16.33 2.72
N GLN A 276 26.11 15.85 2.94
CA GLN A 276 25.83 14.78 3.90
C GLN A 276 25.62 13.43 3.23
N ARG A 277 26.26 12.39 3.77
CA ARG A 277 25.97 11.01 3.40
C ARG A 277 24.64 10.58 3.99
N VAL A 278 23.77 10.04 3.14
CA VAL A 278 22.43 9.60 3.52
C VAL A 278 22.24 8.13 3.14
N SER A 279 21.62 7.36 4.03
CA SER A 279 21.18 5.99 3.75
C SER A 279 19.86 6.02 2.99
N LEU A 280 19.89 5.71 1.69
CA LEU A 280 18.67 5.62 0.87
C LEU A 280 17.78 4.48 1.36
N ARG A 281 18.39 3.34 1.70
CA ARG A 281 17.68 2.19 2.28
C ARG A 281 16.88 2.61 3.49
N ASN A 282 17.53 3.26 4.46
CA ASN A 282 16.86 3.64 5.68
C ASN A 282 15.76 4.67 5.39
N LYS A 283 15.99 5.69 4.54
CA LYS A 283 14.94 6.66 4.21
C LYS A 283 13.70 6.01 3.59
N ILE A 284 13.88 5.08 2.66
CA ILE A 284 12.78 4.37 1.98
C ILE A 284 12.08 3.43 2.96
N PHE A 285 12.81 2.50 3.55
CA PHE A 285 12.19 1.41 4.31
C PHE A 285 11.71 1.82 5.69
N ARG A 286 12.18 2.97 6.22
CA ARG A 286 11.56 3.63 7.37
C ARG A 286 10.08 3.92 7.11
N GLU A 287 9.77 4.40 5.91
CA GLU A 287 8.42 4.73 5.49
C GLU A 287 7.60 3.47 5.22
N ILE A 288 8.19 2.46 4.56
CA ILE A 288 7.52 1.18 4.26
C ILE A 288 7.17 0.43 5.54
N ALA A 289 8.11 0.31 6.48
CA ALA A 289 7.88 -0.34 7.76
C ALA A 289 6.85 0.43 8.61
N ALA A 290 6.93 1.77 8.63
CA ALA A 290 5.95 2.58 9.32
C ALA A 290 4.55 2.41 8.72
N ASN A 291 4.40 2.50 7.39
CA ASN A 291 3.10 2.35 6.72
C ASN A 291 2.48 0.97 6.94
N LEU A 292 3.28 -0.09 6.90
CA LEU A 292 2.83 -1.46 7.21
C LEU A 292 2.21 -1.55 8.61
N ILE A 293 2.75 -0.80 9.58
CA ILE A 293 2.29 -0.79 10.97
C ILE A 293 1.12 0.17 11.18
N VAL A 294 1.24 1.43 10.78
CA VAL A 294 0.29 2.47 11.19
C VAL A 294 -1.00 2.48 10.35
N HIS A 295 -0.99 1.85 9.18
CA HIS A 295 -2.17 1.75 8.31
C HIS A 295 -2.85 0.37 8.33
N ARG A 296 -2.40 -0.56 9.18
CA ARG A 296 -3.01 -1.89 9.33
C ARG A 296 -4.34 -1.83 10.08
N GLU A 297 -5.34 -2.56 9.60
CA GLU A 297 -6.55 -2.86 10.37
C GLU A 297 -6.27 -4.03 11.34
N TYR A 298 -6.15 -3.72 12.63
CA TYR A 298 -5.73 -4.70 13.65
C TYR A 298 -6.82 -5.65 14.11
N MET A 299 -8.10 -5.33 13.88
CA MET A 299 -9.20 -6.26 14.17
C MET A 299 -9.38 -7.33 13.08
N ASN A 300 -8.60 -7.27 12.00
CA ASN A 300 -8.66 -8.21 10.90
C ASN A 300 -7.50 -9.23 10.97
N ALA A 301 -7.85 -10.51 10.92
CA ALA A 301 -6.93 -11.64 11.01
C ALA A 301 -6.13 -11.93 9.72
N TYR A 302 -6.33 -11.14 8.66
CA TYR A 302 -5.56 -11.27 7.43
C TYR A 302 -4.05 -11.14 7.72
N PRO A 303 -3.19 -12.00 7.12
CA PRO A 303 -1.75 -12.00 7.35
C PRO A 303 -1.12 -10.62 7.12
N CYS A 304 -0.19 -10.23 7.98
CA CYS A 304 0.68 -9.08 7.75
C CYS A 304 2.07 -9.59 7.36
N THR A 305 2.55 -9.25 6.17
CA THR A 305 3.81 -9.77 5.63
C THR A 305 4.75 -8.66 5.16
N PHE A 306 6.05 -8.89 5.32
CA PHE A 306 7.14 -8.08 4.77
C PHE A 306 8.12 -9.05 4.11
N ILE A 307 8.08 -9.16 2.79
CA ILE A 307 8.83 -10.19 2.04
C ILE A 307 9.87 -9.54 1.15
N ILE A 308 11.13 -9.92 1.33
CA ILE A 308 12.25 -9.50 0.50
C ILE A 308 12.51 -10.57 -0.56
N TYR A 309 12.35 -10.20 -1.82
CA TYR A 309 12.76 -10.97 -2.99
C TYR A 309 14.07 -10.42 -3.56
N SER A 310 14.59 -11.06 -4.60
CA SER A 310 15.84 -10.64 -5.26
C SER A 310 15.74 -9.29 -5.96
N ASP A 311 14.54 -8.90 -6.39
CA ASP A 311 14.27 -7.74 -7.24
C ASP A 311 13.30 -6.72 -6.61
N ARG A 312 12.64 -7.09 -5.51
CA ARG A 312 11.70 -6.20 -4.80
C ARG A 312 11.47 -6.60 -3.36
N VAL A 313 10.90 -5.69 -2.59
CA VAL A 313 10.21 -5.97 -1.33
C VAL A 313 8.72 -5.86 -1.57
N GLU A 314 7.96 -6.84 -1.10
CA GLU A 314 6.50 -6.79 -1.06
C GLU A 314 6.02 -6.74 0.40
N THR A 315 5.05 -5.89 0.68
CA THR A 315 4.36 -5.90 1.97
C THR A 315 2.86 -5.99 1.77
N GLU A 316 2.18 -6.75 2.62
CA GLU A 316 0.72 -6.89 2.59
C GLU A 316 0.17 -6.79 4.01
N ASN A 317 -0.92 -6.06 4.19
CA ASN A 317 -1.66 -6.02 5.44
C ASN A 317 -3.16 -5.81 5.23
N ALA A 318 -3.95 -6.23 6.21
CA ALA A 318 -5.36 -5.89 6.29
C ALA A 318 -5.55 -4.37 6.29
N ASN A 319 -6.61 -3.91 5.63
CA ASN A 319 -6.81 -2.50 5.40
C ASN A 319 -8.29 -2.11 5.49
N ASN A 320 -8.54 -0.86 5.87
CA ASN A 320 -9.84 -0.21 5.74
C ASN A 320 -9.77 0.79 4.57
N PRO A 321 -10.10 0.35 3.34
CA PRO A 321 -9.85 1.17 2.16
C PRO A 321 -10.86 2.30 1.97
N HIS A 322 -10.38 3.39 1.38
CA HIS A 322 -11.18 4.53 0.91
C HIS A 322 -11.18 4.67 -0.63
N GLY A 323 -10.86 3.56 -1.31
CA GLY A 323 -10.78 3.43 -2.75
C GLY A 323 -10.27 2.05 -3.13
N GLU A 324 -10.12 1.80 -4.42
CA GLU A 324 -9.65 0.51 -4.93
C GLU A 324 -8.65 0.72 -6.07
N GLY A 325 -7.61 -0.11 -6.11
CA GLY A 325 -6.61 -0.15 -7.17
C GLY A 325 -5.34 0.66 -6.87
N PRO A 326 -4.50 0.87 -7.90
CA PRO A 326 -3.23 1.58 -7.74
C PRO A 326 -3.44 3.04 -7.28
N ILE A 327 -2.68 3.46 -6.27
CA ILE A 327 -2.65 4.84 -5.80
C ILE A 327 -1.76 5.67 -6.72
N ASP A 328 -2.33 6.73 -7.29
CA ASP A 328 -1.58 7.78 -7.98
C ASP A 328 -1.01 8.79 -6.95
N PRO A 329 0.32 8.87 -6.78
CA PRO A 329 0.93 9.78 -5.81
C PRO A 329 0.59 11.27 -6.03
N GLU A 330 0.27 11.68 -7.26
CA GLU A 330 -0.06 13.08 -7.58
C GLU A 330 -1.50 13.45 -7.26
N ARG A 331 -2.39 12.45 -7.19
CA ARG A 331 -3.83 12.63 -6.94
C ARG A 331 -4.28 12.06 -5.60
N PHE A 332 -3.36 11.48 -4.84
CA PHE A 332 -3.64 10.83 -3.56
C PHE A 332 -4.00 11.86 -2.49
N ALA A 333 -5.18 11.70 -1.90
CA ALA A 333 -5.56 12.37 -0.67
C ALA A 333 -5.28 11.44 0.52
N PRO A 334 -4.30 11.74 1.39
CA PRO A 334 -3.95 10.86 2.49
C PRO A 334 -5.07 10.81 3.53
N PHE A 335 -5.53 9.59 3.84
CA PHE A 335 -6.53 9.34 4.87
C PHE A 335 -5.92 8.50 6.00
N PRO A 336 -5.89 9.02 7.26
CA PRO A 336 -5.35 8.28 8.38
C PRO A 336 -6.28 7.13 8.77
N LYS A 337 -5.79 5.90 8.66
CA LYS A 337 -6.57 4.68 8.95
C LYS A 337 -6.58 4.31 10.43
N ASN A 338 -5.51 4.67 11.16
CA ASN A 338 -5.44 4.59 12.62
C ASN A 338 -4.89 5.91 13.20
N PRO A 339 -5.70 6.99 13.26
CA PRO A 339 -5.23 8.31 13.66
C PRO A 339 -4.51 8.34 15.01
N THR A 340 -4.92 7.51 15.97
CA THR A 340 -4.29 7.47 17.31
C THR A 340 -2.86 6.92 17.22
N ILE A 341 -2.68 5.82 16.49
CA ILE A 341 -1.37 5.19 16.28
C ILE A 341 -0.47 6.11 15.43
N ILE A 342 -0.99 6.64 14.32
CA ILE A 342 -0.27 7.58 13.45
C ILE A 342 0.22 8.79 14.24
N LYS A 343 -0.67 9.44 15.00
CA LYS A 343 -0.33 10.60 15.84
C LYS A 343 0.78 10.28 16.81
N PHE A 344 0.77 9.09 17.42
CA PHE A 344 1.81 8.66 18.34
C PHE A 344 3.15 8.48 17.63
N PHE A 345 3.18 7.75 16.50
CA PHE A 345 4.40 7.56 15.69
C PHE A 345 4.98 8.87 15.12
N MET A 346 4.13 9.85 14.82
CA MET A 346 4.57 11.20 14.46
C MET A 346 5.33 11.87 15.61
N GLN A 347 4.85 11.74 16.85
CA GLN A 347 5.57 12.31 18.01
C GLN A 347 6.93 11.63 18.21
N LEU A 348 7.05 10.34 17.87
CA LEU A 348 8.31 9.59 17.90
C LEU A 348 9.27 9.95 16.75
N GLY A 349 8.86 10.77 15.77
CA GLY A 349 9.65 11.08 14.58
C GLY A 349 9.84 9.89 13.63
N ARG A 350 8.87 8.96 13.64
CA ARG A 350 8.91 7.72 12.82
C ARG A 350 7.98 7.76 11.61
N VAL A 351 7.01 8.67 11.62
CA VAL A 351 6.05 8.93 10.53
C VAL A 351 6.03 10.44 10.27
N ASP A 352 6.11 10.84 9.01
CA ASP A 352 6.02 12.24 8.58
C ASP A 352 4.54 12.64 8.35
N GLU A 353 4.25 13.95 8.24
CA GLU A 353 2.87 14.42 8.01
C GLU A 353 2.22 13.82 6.75
N LEU A 354 0.91 13.59 6.85
CA LEU A 354 0.06 12.88 5.89
C LEU A 354 0.40 13.22 4.43
N GLY A 355 0.86 12.23 3.67
CA GLY A 355 1.12 12.32 2.22
C GLY A 355 2.58 12.53 1.82
N SER A 356 3.45 12.98 2.72
CA SER A 356 4.88 13.20 2.40
C SER A 356 5.67 11.89 2.23
N GLY A 357 5.27 10.83 2.91
CA GLY A 357 5.93 9.52 2.91
C GLY A 357 5.99 8.85 1.53
N ILE A 358 4.83 8.69 0.87
CA ILE A 358 4.73 8.10 -0.47
C ILE A 358 5.53 8.93 -1.48
N LEU A 359 5.52 10.26 -1.36
CA LEU A 359 6.30 11.15 -2.22
C LEU A 359 7.81 10.97 -2.01
N ASN A 360 8.25 10.85 -0.76
CA ASN A 360 9.65 10.58 -0.42
C ASN A 360 10.12 9.23 -0.96
N VAL A 361 9.30 8.18 -0.84
CA VAL A 361 9.61 6.87 -1.42
C VAL A 361 9.76 6.99 -2.94
N ASN A 362 8.80 7.62 -3.63
CA ASN A 362 8.86 7.86 -5.08
C ASN A 362 10.09 8.67 -5.51
N ARG A 363 10.56 9.59 -4.67
CA ARG A 363 11.77 10.37 -4.92
C ARG A 363 13.04 9.52 -4.79
N PHE A 364 13.21 8.79 -3.69
CA PHE A 364 14.46 8.09 -3.38
C PHE A 364 14.60 6.75 -4.11
N ILE A 365 13.50 6.11 -4.47
CA ILE A 365 13.51 4.80 -5.13
C ILE A 365 14.17 4.82 -6.51
N LYS A 366 14.09 5.94 -7.23
CA LYS A 366 14.74 6.11 -8.54
C LYS A 366 16.26 5.95 -8.44
N GLU A 367 16.85 6.46 -7.36
CA GLU A 367 18.29 6.35 -7.08
C GLU A 367 18.64 4.99 -6.45
N TYR A 368 17.75 4.45 -5.63
CA TYR A 368 17.98 3.18 -4.94
C TYR A 368 17.89 1.96 -5.87
N ALA A 369 16.93 1.95 -6.79
CA ALA A 369 16.58 0.81 -7.65
C ALA A 369 16.74 1.11 -9.16
N ASP A 370 17.70 1.97 -9.52
CA ASP A 370 18.10 2.25 -10.91
C ASP A 370 16.94 2.61 -11.85
N GLY A 371 16.03 3.46 -11.38
CA GLY A 371 14.86 3.92 -12.13
C GLY A 371 13.59 3.09 -11.94
N GLY A 372 13.58 2.13 -11.01
CA GLY A 372 12.37 1.44 -10.59
C GLY A 372 11.30 2.38 -10.02
N SER A 373 10.02 2.00 -10.18
CA SER A 373 8.88 2.72 -9.63
C SER A 373 8.18 1.88 -8.55
N PRO A 374 7.86 2.45 -7.39
CA PRO A 374 7.14 1.75 -6.34
C PRO A 374 5.65 1.66 -6.73
N GLN A 375 4.98 0.61 -6.28
CA GLN A 375 3.54 0.45 -6.46
C GLN A 375 2.87 0.39 -5.10
N PHE A 376 1.82 1.20 -4.92
CA PHE A 376 0.95 1.19 -3.76
C PHE A 376 -0.44 0.84 -4.26
N ILE A 377 -1.01 -0.25 -3.76
CA ILE A 377 -2.29 -0.77 -4.24
C ILE A 377 -3.26 -0.76 -3.06
N GLU A 378 -4.29 0.08 -3.18
CA GLU A 378 -5.37 0.22 -2.21
C GLU A 378 -6.45 -0.84 -2.46
N GLY A 379 -6.97 -1.41 -1.38
CA GLY A 379 -8.04 -2.41 -1.39
C GLY A 379 -8.24 -2.96 0.02
N ASN A 380 -9.04 -4.02 0.19
CA ASN A 380 -9.21 -4.67 1.49
C ASN A 380 -7.89 -5.21 2.06
N VAL A 381 -6.94 -5.50 1.17
CA VAL A 381 -5.54 -5.72 1.47
C VAL A 381 -4.77 -4.54 0.88
N PHE A 382 -4.01 -3.85 1.71
CA PHE A 382 -3.07 -2.84 1.24
C PHE A 382 -1.77 -3.52 0.86
N LYS A 383 -1.31 -3.28 -0.37
CA LYS A 383 -0.07 -3.88 -0.89
C LYS A 383 0.92 -2.81 -1.33
N MET A 384 2.17 -2.95 -0.91
CA MET A 384 3.29 -2.15 -1.40
C MET A 384 4.30 -3.04 -2.11
N ILE A 385 4.75 -2.63 -3.29
CA ILE A 385 5.79 -3.32 -4.07
C ILE A 385 6.91 -2.31 -4.33
N ILE A 386 8.06 -2.57 -3.73
CA ILE A 386 9.19 -1.64 -3.70
C ILE A 386 10.36 -2.30 -4.43
N PRO A 387 10.73 -1.84 -5.64
CA PRO A 387 11.84 -2.45 -6.37
C PRO A 387 13.15 -2.30 -5.60
N VAL A 388 14.03 -3.29 -5.69
CA VAL A 388 15.38 -3.24 -5.14
C VAL A 388 16.39 -3.57 -6.24
N ALA A 389 17.51 -2.84 -6.28
CA ALA A 389 18.58 -3.17 -7.20
C ALA A 389 19.21 -4.51 -6.78
N GLY A 390 19.26 -5.47 -7.71
CA GLY A 390 19.90 -6.76 -7.47
C GLY A 390 21.41 -6.60 -7.30
N GLU A 391 21.89 -6.50 -6.06
CA GLU A 391 23.32 -6.26 -5.75
C GLU A 391 24.24 -7.47 -5.98
N LYS A 392 23.72 -8.67 -6.15
CA LYS A 392 24.54 -9.91 -6.11
C LYS A 392 25.60 -9.99 -7.22
N ILE A 393 25.35 -9.37 -8.39
CA ILE A 393 26.28 -9.43 -9.52
C ILE A 393 27.32 -8.30 -9.45
N GLU A 394 26.95 -7.11 -9.02
CA GLU A 394 27.77 -5.90 -9.17
C GLU A 394 28.93 -5.86 -8.18
N GLY A 395 28.69 -6.13 -6.89
CA GLY A 395 29.75 -6.14 -5.87
C GLY A 395 30.77 -7.29 -6.02
N ALA A 396 30.32 -8.44 -6.53
CA ALA A 396 31.22 -9.56 -6.84
C ALA A 396 32.10 -9.27 -8.06
N ILE A 397 31.56 -8.56 -9.06
CA ILE A 397 32.29 -8.10 -10.25
C ILE A 397 33.31 -7.02 -9.88
N GLU A 398 32.92 -6.02 -9.10
CA GLU A 398 33.84 -4.96 -8.65
C GLU A 398 34.99 -5.54 -7.83
N GLY A 399 34.70 -6.41 -6.86
CA GLY A 399 35.75 -7.07 -6.06
C GLY A 399 36.65 -8.01 -6.88
N ALA A 400 36.14 -8.64 -7.94
CA ALA A 400 36.96 -9.44 -8.86
C ALA A 400 37.90 -8.58 -9.69
N ILE A 401 37.46 -7.39 -10.12
CA ILE A 401 38.28 -6.45 -10.89
C ILE A 401 39.32 -5.77 -10.00
N GLU A 402 38.95 -5.37 -8.79
CA GLU A 402 39.88 -4.75 -7.85
C GLU A 402 41.04 -5.68 -7.48
N GLY A 403 40.77 -6.96 -7.24
CA GLY A 403 41.80 -7.93 -6.86
C GLY A 403 42.59 -8.56 -8.01
N ALA A 404 42.18 -8.38 -9.27
CA ALA A 404 42.85 -9.00 -10.42
C ALA A 404 43.50 -8.00 -11.39
N ILE A 405 43.11 -6.72 -11.34
CA ILE A 405 43.60 -5.68 -12.24
C ILE A 405 44.15 -4.51 -11.42
N GLU A 406 45.37 -4.69 -10.88
CA GLU A 406 46.11 -3.68 -10.13
C GLU A 406 46.69 -2.59 -11.07
N GLY A 407 46.73 -1.33 -10.60
CA GLY A 407 47.30 -0.20 -11.34
C GLY A 407 46.37 0.50 -12.35
N ALA A 408 45.16 0.00 -12.58
CA ALA A 408 44.17 0.68 -13.43
C ALA A 408 43.48 1.85 -12.69
N THR A 409 43.28 2.98 -13.38
CA THR A 409 42.50 4.12 -12.84
C THR A 409 41.05 3.71 -12.54
N LYS A 410 40.41 4.38 -11.57
CA LYS A 410 38.99 4.13 -11.22
C LYS A 410 38.06 4.11 -12.44
N LYS A 411 38.16 5.12 -13.32
CA LYS A 411 37.38 5.19 -14.57
C LYS A 411 37.55 3.99 -15.52
N VAL A 412 38.69 3.32 -15.47
CA VAL A 412 38.95 2.10 -16.27
C VAL A 412 38.34 0.88 -15.59
N LYS A 413 38.44 0.78 -14.25
CA LYS A 413 37.81 -0.28 -13.46
C LYS A 413 36.29 -0.26 -13.59
N ASP A 414 35.67 0.91 -13.54
CA ASP A 414 34.21 1.07 -13.73
C ASP A 414 33.78 0.53 -15.10
N LYS A 415 34.54 0.82 -16.16
CA LYS A 415 34.25 0.33 -17.53
C LYS A 415 34.49 -1.18 -17.69
N LEU A 416 35.48 -1.73 -16.99
CA LEU A 416 35.70 -3.18 -16.92
C LEU A 416 34.54 -3.88 -16.21
N ALA A 417 33.98 -3.29 -15.16
CA ALA A 417 32.86 -3.83 -14.41
C ALA A 417 31.59 -3.88 -15.27
N ILE A 418 31.29 -2.79 -15.97
CA ILE A 418 30.18 -2.71 -16.94
C ILE A 418 30.32 -3.81 -17.99
N LEU A 419 31.51 -4.00 -18.55
CA LEU A 419 31.74 -5.02 -19.57
C LEU A 419 31.64 -6.45 -19.00
N LEU A 420 32.20 -6.70 -17.82
CA LEU A 420 32.14 -8.01 -17.17
C LEU A 420 30.70 -8.39 -16.80
N LYS A 421 29.90 -7.42 -16.36
CA LYS A 421 28.45 -7.58 -16.10
C LYS A 421 27.70 -7.91 -17.38
N ALA A 422 27.95 -7.17 -18.46
CA ALA A 422 27.35 -7.44 -19.76
C ALA A 422 27.70 -8.86 -20.28
N ILE A 423 28.92 -9.34 -20.07
CA ILE A 423 29.33 -10.71 -20.43
C ILE A 423 28.65 -11.74 -19.52
N ALA A 424 28.55 -11.48 -18.21
CA ALA A 424 27.88 -12.37 -17.26
C ALA A 424 26.40 -12.59 -17.59
N GLU A 425 25.71 -11.52 -17.99
CA GLU A 425 24.29 -11.56 -18.36
C GLU A 425 24.05 -12.08 -19.79
N ASN A 426 25.06 -12.01 -20.66
CA ASN A 426 24.94 -12.31 -22.09
C ASN A 426 26.14 -13.12 -22.62
N GLU A 427 26.40 -14.29 -22.05
CA GLU A 427 27.51 -15.15 -22.49
C GLU A 427 27.36 -15.63 -23.95
N GLY A 428 28.49 -15.82 -24.63
CA GLY A 428 28.53 -16.36 -26.00
C GLY A 428 28.42 -15.31 -27.12
N LYS A 429 28.39 -14.02 -26.78
CA LYS A 429 28.39 -12.92 -27.77
C LYS A 429 29.81 -12.49 -28.14
N LYS A 430 29.96 -11.71 -29.22
CA LYS A 430 31.23 -11.18 -29.73
C LYS A 430 31.37 -9.69 -29.44
N VAL A 431 32.55 -9.13 -29.72
CA VAL A 431 32.88 -7.70 -29.55
C VAL A 431 31.79 -6.75 -30.08
N PRO A 432 31.26 -6.91 -31.32
CA PRO A 432 30.26 -5.98 -31.84
C PRO A 432 28.99 -5.91 -30.99
N ASP A 433 28.57 -7.04 -30.42
CA ASP A 433 27.36 -7.10 -29.59
C ASP A 433 27.57 -6.34 -28.27
N TYR A 434 28.74 -6.51 -27.64
CA TYR A 434 29.05 -5.81 -26.39
C TYR A 434 29.26 -4.31 -26.59
N VAL A 435 29.68 -3.86 -27.78
CA VAL A 435 29.68 -2.43 -28.13
C VAL A 435 28.26 -1.87 -28.09
N VAL A 436 27.27 -2.60 -28.63
CA VAL A 436 25.86 -2.18 -28.61
C VAL A 436 25.30 -2.19 -27.18
N ILE A 437 25.56 -3.26 -26.42
CA ILE A 437 25.02 -3.43 -25.06
C ILE A 437 25.58 -2.39 -24.10
N THR A 438 26.89 -2.16 -24.12
CA THR A 438 27.58 -1.30 -23.13
C THR A 438 27.72 0.16 -23.59
N LYS A 439 27.52 0.43 -24.88
CA LYS A 439 27.81 1.73 -25.52
C LYS A 439 29.27 2.18 -25.39
N ILE A 440 30.19 1.25 -25.11
CA ILE A 440 31.63 1.52 -25.05
C ILE A 440 32.23 1.38 -26.46
N PRO A 441 33.13 2.29 -26.90
CA PRO A 441 33.75 2.20 -28.22
C PRO A 441 34.48 0.87 -28.44
N ARG A 442 34.42 0.34 -29.67
CA ARG A 442 35.00 -0.96 -30.06
C ARG A 442 36.46 -1.13 -29.63
N SER A 443 37.30 -0.13 -29.87
CA SER A 443 38.72 -0.14 -29.48
C SER A 443 38.93 -0.28 -27.97
N SER A 444 38.01 0.26 -27.16
CA SER A 444 38.04 0.13 -25.70
C SER A 444 37.54 -1.25 -25.26
N ILE A 445 36.47 -1.78 -25.88
CA ILE A 445 35.99 -3.15 -25.62
C ILE A 445 37.09 -4.17 -25.90
N GLU A 446 37.76 -4.08 -27.04
CA GLU A 446 38.85 -5.01 -27.41
C GLU A 446 39.99 -4.96 -26.39
N ARG A 447 40.37 -3.77 -25.92
CA ARG A 447 41.35 -3.59 -24.85
C ARG A 447 40.88 -4.19 -23.52
N TYR A 448 39.64 -3.97 -23.13
CA TYR A 448 39.10 -4.45 -21.85
C TYR A 448 38.89 -5.96 -21.83
N ILE A 449 38.45 -6.56 -22.94
CA ILE A 449 38.39 -8.02 -23.09
C ILE A 449 39.78 -8.63 -22.90
N LYS A 450 40.82 -8.03 -23.50
CA LYS A 450 42.20 -8.50 -23.30
C LYS A 450 42.57 -8.49 -21.81
N GLN A 451 42.28 -7.41 -21.10
CA GLN A 451 42.54 -7.30 -19.65
C GLN A 451 41.74 -8.32 -18.83
N LEU A 452 40.45 -8.53 -19.12
CA LEU A 452 39.61 -9.50 -18.41
C LEU A 452 40.05 -10.95 -18.67
N ARG A 453 40.59 -11.24 -19.86
CA ARG A 453 41.18 -12.55 -20.19
C ARG A 453 42.52 -12.77 -19.49
N GLU A 454 43.39 -11.77 -19.49
CA GLU A 454 44.67 -11.81 -18.76
C GLU A 454 44.44 -12.01 -17.26
N ALA A 455 43.40 -11.38 -16.71
CA ALA A 455 42.94 -11.57 -15.33
C ALA A 455 42.22 -12.91 -15.08
N ASN A 456 42.06 -13.76 -16.11
CA ASN A 456 41.38 -15.05 -16.06
C ASN A 456 39.92 -14.98 -15.54
N LEU A 457 39.23 -13.88 -15.83
CA LEU A 457 37.82 -13.64 -15.47
C LEU A 457 36.86 -14.12 -16.56
N ILE A 458 37.29 -14.03 -17.82
CA ILE A 458 36.54 -14.48 -19.00
C ILE A 458 37.43 -15.32 -19.92
N ASP A 459 36.81 -16.14 -20.76
CA ASP A 459 37.48 -16.88 -21.84
C ASP A 459 36.67 -16.87 -23.13
N PHE A 460 37.34 -17.03 -24.26
CA PHE A 460 36.70 -17.14 -25.57
C PHE A 460 36.57 -18.62 -25.94
N ARG A 461 35.34 -19.07 -26.20
CA ARG A 461 35.08 -20.46 -26.57
C ARG A 461 34.58 -20.54 -27.99
N ASP A 462 35.30 -21.28 -28.83
CA ASP A 462 34.85 -21.68 -30.14
C ASP A 462 34.02 -22.96 -30.04
N LYS A 463 32.71 -22.89 -30.34
CA LYS A 463 31.99 -24.10 -30.71
C LYS A 463 32.46 -24.54 -32.08
N ALA A 464 32.44 -25.85 -32.36
CA ALA A 464 32.85 -26.51 -33.61
C ALA A 464 32.07 -26.07 -34.89
N THR A 465 31.41 -24.91 -34.85
CA THR A 465 30.63 -24.28 -35.92
C THR A 465 30.81 -22.75 -35.87
N LEU A 466 31.95 -22.21 -36.34
CA LEU A 466 32.25 -20.81 -36.78
C LEU A 466 31.70 -19.59 -35.98
N ILE A 467 31.08 -19.77 -34.82
CA ILE A 467 30.43 -18.74 -34.02
C ILE A 467 30.89 -18.92 -32.57
N GLY A 468 32.16 -18.64 -32.30
CA GLY A 468 32.69 -18.52 -30.93
C GLY A 468 32.26 -17.24 -30.23
N GLY A 469 32.34 -17.21 -28.89
CA GLY A 469 31.93 -16.07 -28.07
C GLY A 469 32.61 -16.03 -26.70
N TYR A 470 32.39 -14.95 -25.95
CA TYR A 470 33.00 -14.76 -24.62
C TYR A 470 32.13 -15.31 -23.49
N TYR A 471 32.74 -16.02 -22.55
CA TYR A 471 32.09 -16.67 -21.40
C TYR A 471 32.85 -16.36 -20.11
N LEU A 472 32.19 -16.40 -18.96
CA LEU A 472 32.88 -16.35 -17.67
C LEU A 472 33.68 -17.64 -17.43
N THR A 473 34.83 -17.51 -16.78
CA THR A 473 35.62 -18.68 -16.35
C THR A 473 34.92 -19.40 -15.19
N SER A 474 35.23 -20.69 -15.00
CA SER A 474 34.67 -21.47 -13.88
C SER A 474 35.01 -20.83 -12.53
N LYS A 475 36.21 -20.23 -12.41
CA LYS A 475 36.65 -19.46 -11.23
C LYS A 475 35.77 -18.24 -10.98
N MET A 476 35.43 -17.49 -12.03
CA MET A 476 34.55 -16.33 -11.89
C MET A 476 33.11 -16.73 -11.58
N LYS A 477 32.60 -17.80 -12.21
CA LYS A 477 31.28 -18.36 -11.88
C LYS A 477 31.21 -18.84 -10.43
N GLN A 478 32.28 -19.43 -9.91
CA GLN A 478 32.36 -19.84 -8.52
C GLN A 478 32.40 -18.62 -7.58
N LYS A 479 33.20 -17.59 -7.88
CA LYS A 479 33.21 -16.33 -7.10
C LYS A 479 31.86 -15.62 -7.09
N LEU A 480 31.14 -15.65 -8.22
CA LEU A 480 29.77 -15.14 -8.28
C LEU A 480 28.86 -15.97 -7.38
N LYS A 481 28.98 -17.29 -7.35
CA LYS A 481 28.19 -18.18 -6.47
C LYS A 481 28.55 -18.11 -4.98
N GLU A 482 29.81 -17.85 -4.63
CA GLU A 482 30.28 -17.72 -3.23
C GLU A 482 29.89 -16.38 -2.59
N LYS A 483 29.52 -15.39 -3.42
CA LYS A 483 29.00 -14.08 -2.99
C LYS A 483 27.55 -13.82 -3.43
N SER A 484 26.92 -14.78 -4.13
CA SER A 484 25.47 -14.85 -4.33
C SER A 484 24.86 -15.45 -3.10
#